data_AF-A0A838J4A3-F1
#
_entry.id   AF-A0A838J4A3-F1
#
_cell.length_a   1.000
_cell.length_b   1.000
_cell.length_c   1.000
_cell.angle_alpha   90.00
_cell.angle_beta   90.00
_cell.angle_gamma   90.00
#
_symmetry.space_group_name_H-M   'P 1'
#
loop_
_entity.id
_entity.type
_entity.pdbx_description
1 polymer ?
#
loop_
_entity_poly.entity_id
_entity_poly.type
_entity_poly.pdbx_seq_one_letter_code
_entity_poly.pdbx_strand_id
1 'polypeptide(L)'
;MTSTQEGYAGMVALKQRIISFYLSILLLLGAGAMVVESVVPGRTHTVFANPYMITSTSTTTTNTNIVAVIQSGYLTMSNTLITAVPTVILNGQNQLATYTIRIYVTDATGLHKGWSISVTSTAFTTIVDGTPHTLPTNASSSQNPPTVVATGTSTLPTPNVGFPVAIPAALTPPPAVTLYNARADSGMGSFSITTTITLTIPANAHAGTYTSVLTLSIASGP
;
A
#
# COMPACT_ATOMS: atom_id res chain seq x y z
N MET A 1 -4.41 -0.26 -43.35
CA MET A 1 -4.54 0.11 -41.93
C MET A 1 -4.97 1.58 -41.82
N THR A 2 -6.18 1.93 -42.27
CA THR A 2 -6.64 3.34 -42.32
C THR A 2 -8.15 3.52 -42.09
N SER A 3 -8.90 2.48 -41.69
CA SER A 3 -10.38 2.56 -41.60
C SER A 3 -10.95 2.84 -40.20
N THR A 4 -10.13 2.96 -39.15
CA THR A 4 -10.61 3.14 -37.76
C THR A 4 -10.54 4.57 -37.22
N GLN A 5 -9.90 5.50 -37.94
CA GLN A 5 -9.68 6.86 -37.43
C GLN A 5 -10.84 7.84 -37.76
N GLU A 6 -11.64 7.57 -38.80
CA GLU A 6 -12.77 8.44 -39.16
C GLU A 6 -13.97 8.31 -38.19
N GLY A 7 -14.18 7.14 -37.60
CA GLY A 7 -15.29 6.91 -36.66
C GLY A 7 -15.18 7.72 -35.37
N TYR A 8 -13.96 8.00 -34.91
CA TYR A 8 -13.73 8.69 -33.63
C TYR A 8 -14.01 10.19 -33.73
N ALA A 9 -13.68 10.82 -34.86
CA ALA A 9 -13.95 12.25 -35.09
C ALA A 9 -15.46 12.54 -35.17
N GLY A 10 -16.23 11.63 -35.78
CA GLY A 10 -17.70 11.75 -35.87
C GLY A 10 -18.39 11.70 -34.50
N MET A 11 -17.95 10.81 -33.61
CA MET A 11 -18.52 10.71 -32.25
C MET A 11 -18.27 11.95 -31.39
N VAL A 12 -17.11 12.60 -31.54
CA VAL A 12 -16.79 13.83 -30.80
C VAL A 12 -17.66 14.99 -31.30
N ALA A 13 -17.84 15.15 -32.61
CA ALA A 13 -18.69 16.18 -33.19
C ALA A 13 -20.17 16.03 -32.78
N LEU A 14 -20.67 14.80 -32.67
CA LEU A 14 -22.04 14.53 -32.24
C LEU A 14 -22.25 14.88 -30.76
N LYS A 15 -21.31 14.53 -29.88
CA LYS A 15 -21.37 14.89 -28.45
C LYS A 15 -21.39 16.40 -28.25
N GLN A 16 -20.58 17.14 -29.02
CA GLN A 16 -20.54 18.61 -28.96
C GLN A 16 -21.89 19.24 -29.33
N ARG A 17 -22.54 18.73 -30.38
CA ARG A 17 -23.85 19.23 -30.84
C ARG A 17 -24.97 18.98 -29.82
N ILE A 18 -24.97 17.82 -29.16
CA ILE A 18 -25.96 17.48 -28.14
C ILE A 18 -25.83 18.44 -26.93
N ILE A 19 -24.60 18.71 -26.48
CA ILE A 19 -24.35 19.64 -25.36
C ILE A 19 -24.83 21.05 -25.72
N SER A 20 -24.52 21.55 -26.92
CA SER A 20 -24.99 22.87 -27.36
C SER A 20 -26.52 22.98 -27.45
N PHE A 21 -27.23 21.90 -27.81
CA PHE A 21 -28.70 21.89 -27.89
C PHE A 21 -29.36 21.92 -26.50
N TYR A 22 -28.83 21.21 -25.52
CA TYR A 22 -29.35 21.27 -24.14
C TYR A 22 -29.10 22.64 -23.50
N LEU A 23 -27.96 23.28 -23.81
CA LEU A 23 -27.61 24.58 -23.25
C LEU A 23 -28.52 25.70 -23.80
N SER A 24 -28.95 25.61 -25.06
CA SER A 24 -29.91 26.57 -25.64
C SER A 24 -31.34 26.39 -25.13
N ILE A 25 -31.78 25.15 -24.86
CA ILE A 25 -33.08 24.89 -24.23
C ILE A 25 -33.11 25.41 -22.78
N LEU A 26 -32.03 25.24 -22.02
CA LEU A 26 -31.95 25.75 -20.65
C LEU A 26 -32.01 27.28 -20.58
N LEU A 27 -31.43 27.97 -21.59
CA LEU A 27 -31.50 29.43 -21.68
C LEU A 27 -32.90 29.96 -22.03
N LEU A 28 -33.70 29.20 -22.80
CA LEU A 28 -35.08 29.59 -23.09
C LEU A 28 -36.03 29.39 -21.89
N LEU A 29 -35.75 28.45 -20.99
CA LEU A 29 -36.57 28.21 -19.80
C LEU A 29 -36.24 29.14 -18.62
N GLY A 30 -35.06 29.78 -18.62
CA GLY A 30 -34.59 30.66 -17.53
C GLY A 30 -35.07 32.11 -17.59
N ALA A 31 -35.70 32.55 -18.67
CA ALA A 31 -36.20 33.92 -18.84
C ALA A 31 -37.69 34.09 -18.51
N GLY A 32 -38.23 33.24 -17.62
CA GLY A 32 -39.55 33.44 -17.03
C GLY A 32 -39.49 34.59 -16.02
N ALA A 33 -39.84 35.80 -16.47
CA ALA A 33 -40.08 36.94 -15.60
C ALA A 33 -41.14 36.55 -14.55
N MET A 34 -40.70 36.39 -13.30
CA MET A 34 -41.59 36.17 -12.16
C MET A 34 -42.29 37.49 -11.85
N VAL A 35 -43.43 37.74 -12.50
CA VAL A 35 -44.34 38.81 -12.12
C VAL A 35 -45.07 38.34 -10.86
N VAL A 36 -44.70 38.88 -9.71
CA VAL A 36 -45.44 38.70 -8.46
C VAL A 36 -46.59 39.71 -8.45
N GLU A 37 -47.72 39.35 -9.04
CA GLU A 37 -48.98 40.07 -8.82
C GLU A 37 -49.56 39.62 -7.47
N SER A 38 -49.43 40.47 -6.45
CA SER A 38 -50.22 40.33 -5.23
C SER A 38 -51.51 41.13 -5.39
N VAL A 39 -52.60 40.45 -5.76
CA VAL A 39 -53.95 41.03 -5.75
C VAL A 39 -54.49 40.91 -4.33
N VAL A 40 -54.50 42.02 -3.59
CA VAL A 40 -55.33 42.18 -2.38
C VAL A 40 -56.52 43.05 -2.78
N PRO A 41 -57.76 42.52 -2.83
CA PRO A 41 -58.93 43.34 -3.10
C PRO A 41 -59.21 44.26 -1.91
N GLY A 42 -59.23 45.58 -2.14
CA GLY A 42 -59.93 46.51 -1.26
C GLY A 42 -59.15 47.65 -0.59
N ARG A 43 -57.88 47.92 -0.94
CA ARG A 43 -57.23 49.17 -0.48
C ARG A 43 -56.37 49.81 -1.57
N THR A 44 -56.83 50.96 -2.06
CA THR A 44 -56.04 51.89 -2.86
C THR A 44 -54.99 52.56 -1.95
N HIS A 45 -53.74 52.08 -2.00
CA HIS A 45 -52.58 52.83 -1.53
C HIS A 45 -51.79 53.31 -2.74
N THR A 46 -51.85 54.61 -3.03
CA THR A 46 -50.95 55.28 -3.96
C THR A 46 -49.55 55.33 -3.34
N VAL A 47 -48.70 54.36 -3.68
CA VAL A 47 -47.27 54.40 -3.35
C VAL A 47 -46.54 55.04 -4.51
N PHE A 48 -45.95 56.22 -4.28
CA PHE A 48 -45.01 56.86 -5.20
C PHE A 48 -43.73 56.01 -5.27
N ALA A 49 -43.53 55.29 -6.37
CA ALA A 49 -42.27 54.62 -6.66
C ALA A 49 -41.26 55.62 -7.23
N ASN A 50 -40.25 55.95 -6.43
CA ASN A 50 -39.04 56.64 -6.88
C ASN A 50 -38.18 55.62 -7.67
N PRO A 51 -37.77 55.85 -8.92
CA PRO A 51 -36.97 54.87 -9.67
C PRO A 51 -35.51 54.90 -9.19
N TYR A 52 -35.24 54.28 -8.05
CA TYR A 52 -33.89 53.91 -7.68
C TYR A 52 -33.48 52.73 -8.57
N MET A 53 -32.73 53.01 -9.63
CA MET A 53 -32.14 52.01 -10.53
C MET A 53 -31.14 51.17 -9.72
N ILE A 54 -31.59 50.01 -9.23
CA ILE A 54 -30.71 49.00 -8.65
C ILE A 54 -30.01 48.30 -9.82
N THR A 55 -28.76 48.67 -10.10
CA THR A 55 -27.89 47.95 -11.02
C THR A 55 -27.52 46.61 -10.38
N SER A 56 -28.23 45.55 -10.75
CA SER A 56 -27.85 44.18 -10.39
C SER A 56 -26.62 43.78 -11.22
N THR A 57 -25.45 43.71 -10.59
CA THR A 57 -24.26 43.09 -11.18
C THR A 57 -24.42 41.57 -11.13
N SER A 58 -24.63 40.93 -12.27
CA SER A 58 -24.57 39.47 -12.37
C SER A 58 -23.11 39.02 -12.34
N THR A 59 -22.73 38.30 -11.29
CA THR A 59 -21.43 37.64 -11.21
C THR A 59 -21.53 36.26 -11.84
N THR A 60 -21.00 36.11 -13.05
CA THR A 60 -20.92 34.83 -13.74
C THR A 60 -19.73 34.02 -13.21
N THR A 61 -19.98 32.96 -12.47
CA THR A 61 -18.97 31.99 -12.05
C THR A 61 -18.89 30.88 -13.08
N THR A 62 -17.75 30.73 -13.76
CA THR A 62 -17.49 29.62 -14.69
C THR A 62 -16.69 28.54 -13.99
N ASN A 63 -17.30 27.38 -13.78
CA ASN A 63 -16.61 26.19 -13.26
C ASN A 63 -16.04 25.37 -14.42
N THR A 64 -14.73 25.15 -14.42
CA THR A 64 -14.03 24.28 -15.36
C THR A 64 -13.54 23.03 -14.63
N ASN A 65 -13.83 21.85 -15.19
CA ASN A 65 -13.35 20.59 -14.64
C ASN A 65 -11.88 20.38 -15.01
N ILE A 66 -11.02 20.25 -14.01
CA ILE A 66 -9.63 19.81 -14.17
C ILE A 66 -9.57 18.32 -13.84
N VAL A 67 -9.02 17.51 -14.75
CA VAL A 67 -8.89 16.05 -14.57
C VAL A 67 -7.40 15.69 -14.45
N ALA A 68 -7.05 14.95 -13.41
CA ALA A 68 -5.76 14.30 -13.24
C ALA A 68 -5.93 12.78 -13.31
N VAL A 69 -5.01 12.09 -13.99
CA VAL A 69 -4.97 10.63 -14.07
C VAL A 69 -3.74 10.14 -13.33
N ILE A 70 -3.93 9.29 -12.33
CA ILE A 70 -2.84 8.66 -11.56
C ILE A 70 -2.74 7.20 -11.98
N GLN A 71 -1.51 6.74 -12.24
CA GLN A 71 -1.23 5.34 -12.58
C GLN A 71 -0.63 4.61 -11.36
N SER A 72 -1.03 3.36 -11.15
CA SER A 72 -0.50 2.51 -10.09
C SER A 72 0.92 2.03 -10.41
N GLY A 73 1.79 2.01 -9.41
CA GLY A 73 3.08 1.31 -9.45
C GLY A 73 2.96 -0.16 -9.01
N TYR A 74 4.06 -0.71 -8.50
CA TYR A 74 4.19 -2.11 -8.12
C TYR A 74 4.47 -2.27 -6.61
N LEU A 75 4.14 -3.47 -6.10
CA LEU A 75 4.65 -3.96 -4.83
C LEU A 75 5.98 -4.68 -5.10
N THR A 76 7.06 -4.25 -4.42
CA THR A 76 8.39 -4.83 -4.59
C THR A 76 9.09 -5.03 -3.25
N MET A 77 9.94 -6.05 -3.20
CA MET A 77 10.87 -6.31 -2.11
C MET A 77 12.28 -6.40 -2.70
N SER A 78 13.24 -5.71 -2.10
CA SER A 78 14.62 -5.65 -2.61
C SER A 78 15.67 -5.65 -1.48
N ASN A 79 16.93 -5.89 -1.87
CA ASN A 79 18.15 -5.71 -1.09
C ASN A 79 18.07 -6.24 0.35
N THR A 80 17.93 -7.55 0.52
CA THR A 80 18.03 -8.16 1.83
C THR A 80 19.48 -8.17 2.32
N LEU A 81 19.76 -7.50 3.44
CA LEU A 81 21.04 -7.62 4.14
C LEU A 81 20.86 -8.58 5.32
N ILE A 82 21.69 -9.62 5.39
CA ILE A 82 21.75 -10.54 6.53
C ILE A 82 23.12 -10.36 7.18
N THR A 83 23.14 -10.04 8.48
CA THR A 83 24.39 -10.03 9.23
C THR A 83 24.84 -11.45 9.53
N ALA A 84 26.15 -11.69 9.55
CA ALA A 84 26.69 -12.98 9.92
C ALA A 84 26.35 -13.30 11.38
N VAL A 85 26.02 -14.57 11.65
CA VAL A 85 25.89 -15.07 13.02
C VAL A 85 27.27 -14.99 13.68
N PRO A 86 27.40 -14.43 14.89
CA PRO A 86 28.69 -14.41 15.58
C PRO A 86 29.16 -15.82 15.90
N THR A 87 30.48 -16.00 16.02
CA THR A 87 31.06 -17.28 16.47
C THR A 87 30.57 -17.65 17.86
N VAL A 88 30.10 -18.88 18.02
CA VAL A 88 29.63 -19.42 19.29
C VAL A 88 30.61 -20.48 19.78
N ILE A 89 30.98 -20.40 21.06
CA ILE A 89 31.83 -21.38 21.73
C ILE A 89 30.91 -22.35 22.46
N LEU A 90 31.01 -23.64 22.13
CA LEU A 90 30.26 -24.69 22.82
C LEU A 90 30.86 -24.90 24.22
N ASN A 91 30.00 -24.93 25.25
CA ASN A 91 30.40 -25.09 26.65
C ASN A 91 29.63 -26.20 27.37
N GLY A 92 28.99 -27.10 26.61
CA GLY A 92 28.13 -28.16 27.15
C GLY A 92 26.73 -27.70 27.59
N GLN A 93 26.37 -26.43 27.34
CA GLN A 93 25.02 -25.89 27.55
C GLN A 93 24.46 -25.34 26.24
N ASN A 94 23.13 -25.20 26.17
CA ASN A 94 22.47 -24.53 25.05
C ASN A 94 22.99 -23.10 24.92
N GLN A 95 23.38 -22.73 23.70
CA GLN A 95 23.84 -21.39 23.37
C GLN A 95 22.77 -20.65 22.57
N LEU A 96 22.80 -19.32 22.66
CA LEU A 96 21.98 -18.43 21.84
C LEU A 96 22.92 -17.56 21.01
N ALA A 97 22.60 -17.45 19.73
CA ALA A 97 23.18 -16.46 18.84
C ALA A 97 22.07 -15.61 18.24
N THR A 98 22.43 -14.45 17.70
CA THR A 98 21.48 -13.60 17.00
C THR A 98 22.08 -13.10 15.70
N TYR A 99 21.23 -12.99 14.68
CA TYR A 99 21.54 -12.30 13.44
C TYR A 99 20.39 -11.39 13.06
N THR A 100 20.69 -10.36 12.28
CA THR A 100 19.71 -9.37 11.83
C THR A 100 19.49 -9.48 10.35
N ILE A 101 18.23 -9.28 9.95
CA ILE A 101 17.80 -9.22 8.56
C ILE A 101 17.21 -7.84 8.33
N ARG A 102 17.70 -7.14 7.30
CA ARG A 102 17.11 -5.88 6.82
C ARG A 102 16.50 -6.11 5.44
N ILE A 103 15.26 -5.68 5.26
CA ILE A 103 14.46 -5.84 4.04
C ILE A 103 13.97 -4.47 3.61
N TYR A 104 14.03 -4.17 2.31
CA TYR A 104 13.41 -2.98 1.74
C TYR A 104 12.14 -3.36 1.00
N VAL A 105 11.03 -2.71 1.36
CA VAL A 105 9.72 -2.92 0.73
C VAL A 105 9.23 -1.59 0.17
N THR A 106 8.71 -1.64 -1.06
CA THR A 106 8.02 -0.50 -1.68
C THR A 106 6.67 -0.96 -2.17
N ASP A 107 5.60 -0.35 -1.65
CA ASP A 107 4.24 -0.47 -2.15
C ASP A 107 3.81 0.85 -2.81
N ALA A 108 3.90 0.88 -4.14
CA ALA A 108 3.42 1.99 -4.96
C ALA A 108 2.09 1.68 -5.66
N THR A 109 1.38 0.64 -5.24
CA THR A 109 0.20 0.15 -5.97
C THR A 109 -1.00 1.11 -5.88
N GLY A 110 -1.11 1.87 -4.80
CA GLY A 110 -2.27 2.74 -4.54
C GLY A 110 -3.57 1.96 -4.28
N LEU A 111 -3.48 0.64 -4.08
CA LEU A 111 -4.65 -0.24 -3.94
C LEU A 111 -5.10 -0.43 -2.49
N HIS A 112 -4.34 0.05 -1.51
CA HIS A 112 -4.64 -0.05 -0.08
C HIS A 112 -4.90 -1.49 0.42
N LYS A 113 -4.40 -2.51 -0.30
CA LYS A 113 -4.60 -3.92 0.07
C LYS A 113 -3.70 -4.37 1.23
N GLY A 114 -2.64 -3.62 1.52
CA GLY A 114 -1.56 -4.08 2.38
C GLY A 114 -0.72 -5.18 1.71
N TRP A 115 0.16 -5.80 2.48
CA TRP A 115 1.10 -6.82 2.01
C TRP A 115 1.58 -7.69 3.17
N SER A 116 2.13 -8.86 2.86
CA SER A 116 2.73 -9.76 3.85
C SER A 116 4.13 -10.19 3.40
N ILE A 117 5.05 -10.32 4.37
CA ILE A 117 6.36 -10.91 4.21
C ILE A 117 6.33 -12.27 4.88
N SER A 118 6.64 -13.31 4.11
CA SER A 118 6.75 -14.68 4.62
C SER A 118 8.20 -15.16 4.62
N VAL A 119 8.51 -16.05 5.55
CA VAL A 119 9.86 -16.58 5.77
C VAL A 119 9.86 -18.09 5.94
N THR A 120 10.86 -18.75 5.37
CA THR A 120 11.18 -20.18 5.55
C THR A 120 12.69 -20.36 5.39
N SER A 121 13.25 -21.48 5.84
CA SER A 121 14.66 -21.77 5.60
C SER A 121 14.93 -23.24 5.32
N THR A 122 16.13 -23.54 4.81
CA THR A 122 16.67 -24.88 4.99
C THR A 122 17.16 -25.07 6.42
N ALA A 123 17.29 -26.32 6.88
CA ALA A 123 17.94 -26.64 8.14
C ALA A 123 19.39 -26.17 8.11
N PHE A 124 19.91 -25.71 9.26
CA PHE A 124 21.33 -25.44 9.41
C PHE A 124 22.10 -26.75 9.35
N THR A 125 23.00 -26.89 8.38
CA THR A 125 23.79 -28.11 8.17
C THR A 125 25.28 -27.81 8.22
N THR A 126 26.06 -28.74 8.77
CA THR A 126 27.51 -28.75 8.69
C THR A 126 28.02 -30.15 8.33
N ILE A 127 29.27 -30.25 7.91
CA ILE A 127 29.95 -31.53 7.67
C ILE A 127 31.18 -31.56 8.59
N VAL A 128 31.25 -32.55 9.47
CA VAL A 128 32.38 -32.78 10.38
C VAL A 128 32.87 -34.21 10.13
N ASP A 129 34.15 -34.37 9.80
CA ASP A 129 34.76 -35.66 9.49
C ASP A 129 33.99 -36.48 8.41
N GLY A 130 33.44 -35.78 7.41
CA GLY A 130 32.65 -36.38 6.33
C GLY A 130 31.21 -36.76 6.73
N THR A 131 30.80 -36.51 7.97
CA THR A 131 29.44 -36.81 8.47
C THR A 131 28.60 -35.54 8.53
N PRO A 132 27.37 -35.54 7.97
CA PRO A 132 26.47 -34.39 8.06
C PRO A 132 25.86 -34.27 9.46
N HIS A 133 25.83 -33.06 9.99
CA HIS A 133 25.16 -32.71 11.24
C HIS A 133 24.19 -31.54 11.02
N THR A 134 23.06 -31.56 11.71
CA THR A 134 22.01 -30.55 11.57
C THR A 134 21.61 -29.97 12.91
N LEU A 135 21.34 -28.67 12.96
CA LEU A 135 20.62 -28.08 14.09
C LEU A 135 19.12 -28.43 14.03
N PRO A 136 18.36 -28.29 15.13
CA PRO A 136 16.92 -28.51 15.14
C PRO A 136 16.17 -27.68 14.09
N THR A 137 15.06 -28.21 13.59
CA THR A 137 14.21 -27.58 12.55
C THR A 137 13.49 -26.32 13.03
N ASN A 138 13.51 -26.05 14.33
CA ASN A 138 12.97 -24.87 14.99
C ASN A 138 14.08 -24.05 15.69
N ALA A 139 15.34 -24.19 15.26
CA ALA A 139 16.47 -23.48 15.87
C ALA A 139 16.36 -21.95 15.74
N SER A 140 15.73 -21.45 14.68
CA SER A 140 15.56 -20.01 14.43
C SER A 140 14.17 -19.50 14.80
N SER A 141 14.10 -18.37 15.49
CA SER A 141 12.86 -17.68 15.83
C SER A 141 13.03 -16.16 15.90
N SER A 142 11.98 -15.42 15.56
CA SER A 142 11.88 -14.00 15.82
C SER A 142 11.08 -13.79 17.10
N GLN A 143 11.71 -13.22 18.12
CA GLN A 143 11.09 -13.05 19.44
C GLN A 143 10.26 -11.77 19.55
N ASN A 144 10.54 -10.79 18.71
CA ASN A 144 9.96 -9.46 18.75
C ASN A 144 9.51 -9.03 17.36
N PRO A 145 8.50 -8.15 17.25
CA PRO A 145 8.13 -7.58 15.97
C PRO A 145 9.31 -6.85 15.31
N PRO A 146 9.48 -6.97 13.98
CA PRO A 146 10.42 -6.18 13.21
C PRO A 146 10.24 -4.67 13.44
N THR A 147 11.34 -3.94 13.51
CA THR A 147 11.34 -2.47 13.51
C THR A 147 11.15 -1.97 12.09
N VAL A 148 10.21 -1.04 11.89
CA VAL A 148 9.90 -0.46 10.58
C VAL A 148 10.22 1.03 10.55
N VAL A 149 10.94 1.46 9.51
CA VAL A 149 11.24 2.87 9.25
C VAL A 149 10.73 3.23 7.87
N ALA A 150 9.84 4.22 7.79
CA ALA A 150 9.40 4.77 6.51
C ALA A 150 10.51 5.61 5.85
N THR A 151 10.69 5.46 4.54
CA THR A 151 11.61 6.26 3.75
C THR A 151 10.80 7.15 2.80
N GLY A 152 10.49 8.37 3.24
CA GLY A 152 9.65 9.32 2.50
C GLY A 152 8.17 9.29 2.92
N THR A 153 7.30 9.88 2.10
CA THR A 153 5.85 9.96 2.36
C THR A 153 5.23 8.57 2.29
N SER A 154 4.85 8.03 3.45
CA SER A 154 4.32 6.66 3.57
C SER A 154 3.22 6.59 4.62
N THR A 155 2.33 5.62 4.48
CA THR A 155 1.39 5.21 5.53
C THR A 155 2.04 4.08 6.33
N LEU A 156 2.28 4.30 7.62
CA LEU A 156 2.97 3.29 8.44
C LEU A 156 2.19 1.96 8.45
N PRO A 157 2.84 0.79 8.23
CA PRO A 157 2.21 -0.51 8.33
C PRO A 157 1.64 -0.73 9.73
N THR A 158 0.43 -1.27 9.81
CA THR A 158 -0.13 -1.78 11.07
C THR A 158 -0.07 -3.31 11.06
N PRO A 159 0.86 -3.95 11.77
CA PRO A 159 1.01 -5.40 11.75
C PRO A 159 -0.06 -6.10 12.62
N ASN A 160 -0.36 -7.35 12.32
CA ASN A 160 -1.19 -8.22 13.18
C ASN A 160 -0.59 -9.62 13.42
N VAL A 161 0.72 -9.78 13.18
CA VAL A 161 1.45 -11.04 13.43
C VAL A 161 1.73 -11.18 14.94
N GLY A 162 1.41 -12.35 15.50
CA GLY A 162 1.75 -12.70 16.88
C GLY A 162 3.18 -13.19 17.03
N PHE A 163 3.85 -12.84 18.13
CA PHE A 163 5.22 -13.25 18.43
C PHE A 163 5.27 -14.10 19.71
N PRO A 164 6.18 -15.09 19.81
CA PRO A 164 7.28 -15.37 18.88
C PRO A 164 6.86 -16.08 17.59
N VAL A 165 7.60 -15.83 16.51
CA VAL A 165 7.44 -16.53 15.21
C VAL A 165 8.61 -17.47 15.02
N ALA A 166 8.37 -18.78 15.03
CA ALA A 166 9.38 -19.78 14.68
C ALA A 166 9.59 -19.78 13.16
N ILE A 167 10.85 -19.77 12.72
CA ILE A 167 11.17 -19.90 11.29
C ILE A 167 11.26 -21.39 10.98
N PRO A 168 10.33 -21.93 10.18
CA PRO A 168 10.32 -23.36 9.92
C PRO A 168 11.50 -23.72 9.01
N ALA A 169 12.17 -24.81 9.34
CA ALA A 169 13.33 -25.30 8.59
C ALA A 169 13.27 -26.81 8.33
N ALA A 170 13.78 -27.26 7.20
CA ALA A 170 14.02 -28.67 6.88
C ALA A 170 15.09 -28.78 5.77
N LEU A 171 15.51 -29.98 5.35
CA LEU A 171 16.49 -30.10 4.26
C LEU A 171 16.03 -29.41 2.97
N THR A 172 14.72 -29.46 2.72
CA THR A 172 14.02 -28.62 1.74
C THR A 172 13.17 -27.60 2.49
N PRO A 173 13.06 -26.34 2.03
CA PRO A 173 12.31 -25.33 2.77
C PRO A 173 10.83 -25.72 2.93
N PRO A 174 10.30 -25.79 4.17
CA PRO A 174 8.89 -26.05 4.44
C PRO A 174 7.99 -24.85 4.05
N PRO A 175 6.65 -24.99 4.14
CA PRO A 175 5.74 -23.86 3.95
C PRO A 175 6.14 -22.65 4.79
N ALA A 176 6.23 -21.48 4.15
CA ALA A 176 6.64 -20.25 4.80
C ALA A 176 5.57 -19.72 5.77
N VAL A 177 6.03 -19.07 6.84
CA VAL A 177 5.18 -18.41 7.83
C VAL A 177 5.28 -16.90 7.68
N THR A 178 4.22 -16.18 8.02
CA THR A 178 4.22 -14.71 7.99
C THR A 178 5.12 -14.15 9.09
N LEU A 179 6.15 -13.42 8.68
CA LEU A 179 7.09 -12.74 9.59
C LEU A 179 6.62 -11.32 9.92
N TYR A 180 6.02 -10.64 8.94
CA TYR A 180 5.49 -9.29 9.10
C TYR A 180 4.40 -9.03 8.08
N ASN A 181 3.49 -8.11 8.36
CA ASN A 181 2.52 -7.65 7.38
C ASN A 181 2.10 -6.19 7.60
N ALA A 182 1.52 -5.63 6.55
CA ALA A 182 0.71 -4.44 6.58
C ALA A 182 -0.74 -4.86 6.33
N ARG A 183 -1.65 -4.49 7.24
CA ARG A 183 -3.10 -4.64 7.01
C ARG A 183 -3.56 -3.74 5.86
N ALA A 184 -4.77 -4.01 5.37
CA ALA A 184 -5.47 -3.11 4.46
C ALA A 184 -5.47 -1.67 5.02
N ASP A 185 -5.43 -0.71 4.11
CA ASP A 185 -5.35 0.74 4.38
C ASP A 185 -4.07 1.19 5.11
N SER A 186 -3.02 0.35 5.15
CA SER A 186 -1.71 0.67 5.72
C SER A 186 -0.56 0.16 4.86
N GLY A 187 0.66 0.64 5.12
CA GLY A 187 1.88 0.11 4.50
C GLY A 187 2.07 0.49 3.03
N MET A 188 1.43 1.54 2.55
CA MET A 188 1.73 2.15 1.26
C MET A 188 2.91 3.12 1.38
N GLY A 189 3.82 3.09 0.42
CA GLY A 189 5.07 3.86 0.44
C GLY A 189 6.29 2.94 0.51
N SER A 190 7.41 3.45 1.01
CA SER A 190 8.69 2.74 1.06
C SER A 190 9.16 2.54 2.50
N PHE A 191 9.65 1.36 2.82
CA PHE A 191 10.00 0.94 4.18
C PHE A 191 11.32 0.19 4.23
N SER A 192 12.10 0.46 5.28
CA SER A 192 13.19 -0.38 5.75
C SER A 192 12.72 -1.15 6.98
N ILE A 193 12.68 -2.47 6.87
CA ILE A 193 12.21 -3.38 7.91
C ILE A 193 13.41 -4.13 8.44
N THR A 194 13.70 -4.02 9.73
CA THR A 194 14.81 -4.73 10.39
C THR A 194 14.28 -5.68 11.45
N THR A 195 14.61 -6.96 11.35
CA THR A 195 14.28 -7.96 12.36
C THR A 195 15.54 -8.62 12.92
N THR A 196 15.46 -9.03 14.18
CA THR A 196 16.50 -9.83 14.85
C THR A 196 15.97 -11.25 15.02
N ILE A 197 16.73 -12.22 14.51
CA ILE A 197 16.44 -13.63 14.65
C ILE A 197 17.36 -14.22 15.71
N THR A 198 16.77 -14.95 16.65
CA THR A 198 17.46 -15.76 17.63
C THR A 198 17.67 -17.16 17.08
N LEU A 199 18.92 -17.63 17.11
CA LEU A 199 19.34 -18.99 16.76
C LEU A 199 19.71 -19.73 18.05
N THR A 200 18.99 -20.81 18.34
CA THR A 200 19.27 -21.70 19.46
C THR A 200 20.21 -22.82 19.00
N ILE A 201 21.36 -22.93 19.62
CA ILE A 201 22.37 -23.95 19.35
C ILE A 201 22.37 -24.93 20.53
N PRO A 202 21.92 -26.18 20.35
CA PRO A 202 21.87 -27.15 21.42
C PRO A 202 23.24 -27.49 22.00
N ALA A 203 23.27 -27.91 23.27
CA ALA A 203 24.48 -28.38 23.95
C ALA A 203 25.18 -29.55 23.24
N ASN A 204 24.43 -30.38 22.52
CA ASN A 204 24.92 -31.53 21.76
C ASN A 204 25.23 -31.21 20.28
N ALA A 205 25.25 -29.93 19.89
CA ALA A 205 25.69 -29.55 18.54
C ALA A 205 27.18 -29.90 18.34
N HIS A 206 27.55 -30.21 17.10
CA HIS A 206 28.94 -30.44 16.73
C HIS A 206 29.62 -29.12 16.37
N ALA A 207 30.90 -28.96 16.73
CA ALA A 207 31.69 -27.81 16.32
C ALA A 207 31.92 -27.84 14.80
N GLY A 208 31.61 -26.74 14.11
CA GLY A 208 31.73 -26.64 12.66
C GLY A 208 31.04 -25.40 12.12
N THR A 209 31.19 -25.15 10.82
CA THR A 209 30.49 -24.06 10.13
C THR A 209 29.14 -24.56 9.64
N TYR A 210 28.06 -24.09 10.24
CA TYR A 210 26.70 -24.39 9.79
C TYR A 210 26.24 -23.39 8.74
N THR A 211 25.63 -23.89 7.67
CA THR A 211 25.03 -23.09 6.60
C THR A 211 23.55 -23.38 6.47
N SER A 212 22.76 -22.36 6.11
CA SER A 212 21.34 -22.44 5.84
C SER A 212 20.97 -21.42 4.75
N VAL A 213 19.95 -21.73 3.95
CA VAL A 213 19.37 -20.81 2.98
C VAL A 213 18.06 -20.28 3.55
N LEU A 214 18.02 -18.97 3.84
CA LEU A 214 16.80 -18.27 4.23
C LEU A 214 16.08 -17.78 2.99
N THR A 215 14.79 -18.08 2.87
CA THR A 215 13.93 -17.63 1.77
C THR A 215 12.88 -16.67 2.32
N LEU A 216 12.80 -15.49 1.72
CA LEU A 216 11.81 -14.47 2.00
C LEU A 216 10.95 -14.27 0.76
N SER A 217 9.64 -14.10 0.96
CA SER A 217 8.71 -13.75 -0.12
C SER A 217 7.79 -12.61 0.33
N ILE A 218 7.33 -11.83 -0.64
CA ILE A 218 6.35 -10.78 -0.43
C ILE A 218 5.10 -11.06 -1.28
N ALA A 219 3.92 -10.84 -0.70
CA ALA A 219 2.64 -10.96 -1.38
C ALA A 219 1.75 -9.75 -1.09
N SER A 220 0.86 -9.41 -2.02
CA SER A 220 -0.15 -8.38 -1.81
C SER A 220 -1.32 -8.95 -1.02
N GLY A 221 -1.82 -8.17 -0.06
CA GLY A 221 -2.79 -8.63 0.93
C GLY A 221 -2.11 -9.34 2.12
N PRO A 222 -2.65 -9.17 3.34
CA PRO A 222 -2.26 -9.96 4.50
C PRO A 222 -2.76 -11.41 4.43
#